data_AF-A0A7Y5WQZ3-F1
#
_entry.id   AF-A0A7Y5WQZ3-F1
#
_cell.length_a   1.000
_cell.length_b   1.000
_cell.length_c   1.000
_cell.angle_alpha   90.00
_cell.angle_beta   90.00
_cell.angle_gamma   90.00
#
_symmetry.space_group_name_H-M   'P 1'
#
loop_
_entity.id
_entity.type
_entity.pdbx_description
1 polymer ?
#
loop_
_entity_poly.entity_id
_entity_poly.type
_entity_poly.pdbx_seq_one_letter_code
_entity_poly.pdbx_strand_id
1 'polypeptide(L)' 'MTRFGYHASHEQHPPSVLLEYVRLAEDAGFDGVLGADHFHPWLDENGHSGAVWSWLGAAMQA' A
#
# COMPACT_ATOMS: atom_id res chain seq x y z
N MET A 1 -7.02 -1.66 -23.61
CA MET A 1 -6.95 -0.39 -22.85
C MET A 1 -5.87 -0.55 -21.79
N THR A 2 -5.05 0.47 -21.56
CA THR A 2 -3.99 0.44 -20.53
C THR A 2 -4.59 0.71 -19.16
N ARG A 3 -4.11 0.02 -18.12
CA ARG A 3 -4.47 0.27 -16.71
C ARG A 3 -3.28 0.87 -15.98
N PHE A 4 -3.55 1.78 -15.05
CA PHE A 4 -2.57 2.41 -14.17
C PHE A 4 -2.87 2.02 -12.73
N GLY A 5 -1.93 1.35 -12.06
CA GLY A 5 -2.06 0.95 -10.67
C GLY A 5 -1.14 1.77 -9.76
N TYR A 6 -1.57 1.97 -8.51
CA TYR A 6 -0.76 2.59 -7.46
C TYR A 6 -0.04 1.51 -6.63
N HIS A 7 1.26 1.67 -6.39
CA HIS A 7 2.02 0.77 -5.53
C HIS A 7 2.11 1.34 -4.11
N ALA A 8 1.39 0.71 -3.18
CA ALA A 8 1.43 1.00 -1.75
C ALA A 8 2.71 0.40 -1.14
N SER A 9 3.75 1.21 -1.04
CA SER A 9 5.05 0.78 -0.51
C SER A 9 5.04 0.64 1.01
N HIS A 10 4.83 -0.60 1.46
CA HIS A 10 4.96 -1.01 2.85
C HIS A 10 6.37 -0.89 3.40
N GLU A 11 7.36 -0.64 2.54
CA GLU A 11 8.75 -0.38 2.89
C GLU A 11 8.97 1.07 3.34
N GLN A 12 8.22 2.01 2.74
CA GLN A 12 8.40 3.45 2.92
C GLN A 12 7.45 4.04 3.96
N HIS A 13 6.26 3.45 4.13
CA HIS A 13 5.21 4.03 4.97
C HIS A 13 4.51 2.98 5.85
N PRO A 14 4.03 3.37 7.03
CA PRO A 14 3.25 2.48 7.87
C PRO A 14 1.87 2.19 7.25
N PRO A 15 1.24 1.04 7.58
CA PRO A 15 -0.04 0.64 6.99
C PRO A 15 -1.17 1.68 7.11
N SER A 16 -1.22 2.45 8.20
CA SER A 16 -2.24 3.48 8.41
C SER A 16 -2.16 4.62 7.39
N VAL A 17 -0.94 5.06 7.05
CA VAL A 17 -0.71 6.10 6.03
C VAL A 17 -1.05 5.57 4.65
N LEU A 18 -0.72 4.29 4.38
CA LEU A 18 -1.05 3.66 3.12
C LEU A 18 -2.57 3.55 2.89
N LEU A 19 -3.40 3.46 3.94
CA LEU A 19 -4.86 3.52 3.80
C LEU A 19 -5.35 4.89 3.31
N GLU A 20 -4.67 5.97 3.67
CA GLU A 20 -4.98 7.31 3.16
C GLU A 20 -4.56 7.43 1.70
N TYR A 21 -3.38 6.89 1.35
CA TYR A 21 -2.86 6.97 -0.02
C TYR A 21 -3.68 6.17 -1.03
N VAL A 22 -4.23 5.01 -0.65
CA VAL A 22 -5.09 4.25 -1.56
C VAL A 22 -6.40 4.95 -1.88
N ARG A 23 -6.97 5.68 -0.90
CA ARG A 23 -8.14 6.53 -1.14
C ARG A 23 -7.80 7.67 -2.10
N LEU A 24 -6.66 8.32 -1.88
CA LEU A 24 -6.18 9.36 -2.80
C LEU A 24 -5.90 8.81 -4.20
N ALA A 25 -5.40 7.58 -4.32
CA ALA A 25 -5.17 6.93 -5.60
C ALA A 25 -6.51 6.62 -6.31
N GLU A 26 -7.52 6.15 -5.59
CA GLU A 26 -8.86 5.96 -6.14
C GLU A 26 -9.47 7.29 -6.62
N ASP A 27 -9.44 8.33 -5.79
CA ASP A 27 -9.90 9.68 -6.13
C ASP A 27 -9.17 10.27 -7.35
N ALA A 28 -7.89 9.91 -7.52
CA ALA A 28 -7.06 10.33 -8.66
C ALA A 28 -7.30 9.49 -9.94
N GLY A 29 -8.13 8.44 -9.87
CA GLY A 29 -8.51 7.62 -11.02
C GLY A 29 -7.57 6.45 -11.34
N PHE A 30 -6.80 5.97 -10.36
CA PHE A 30 -6.03 4.72 -10.53
C PHE A 30 -6.97 3.50 -10.58
N ASP A 31 -6.61 2.52 -11.41
CA ASP A 31 -7.41 1.33 -11.68
C ASP A 31 -7.26 0.23 -10.61
N GLY A 32 -6.39 0.43 -9.62
CA GLY A 32 -6.16 -0.53 -8.55
C GLY A 32 -4.89 -0.24 -7.76
N VAL A 33 -4.67 -1.06 -6.72
CA VAL A 33 -3.52 -0.98 -5.83
C VAL A 33 -2.70 -2.28 -5.83
N LEU A 34 -1.39 -2.13 -5.68
CA LEU A 34 -0.44 -3.21 -5.46
C LEU A 34 0.24 -3.00 -4.10
N GLY A 35 0.50 -4.07 -3.36
CA GLY A 35 1.32 -4.03 -2.14
C GLY A 35 2.26 -5.23 -2.13
N ALA A 36 3.50 -5.03 -1.67
CA ALA A 36 4.48 -6.09 -1.55
C ALA A 36 4.32 -6.85 -0.22
N ASP A 37 4.54 -8.17 -0.27
CA ASP A 37 4.51 -9.04 0.92
C ASP A 37 5.94 -9.28 1.41
N HIS A 38 6.36 -8.50 2.39
CA HIS A 38 7.67 -8.62 3.02
C HIS A 38 7.52 -8.93 4.51
N PHE A 39 8.39 -9.80 5.00
CA PHE A 39 8.50 -10.10 6.43
C PHE A 39 9.43 -9.12 7.15
N HIS A 40 10.56 -8.76 6.53
CA HIS A 40 11.53 -7.83 7.08
C HIS A 40 11.56 -6.51 6.31
N PRO A 41 11.78 -5.38 7.01
CA PRO A 41 12.11 -4.13 6.36
C PRO A 41 13.37 -4.26 5.49
N TRP A 42 13.44 -3.47 4.43
CA TRP A 42 14.62 -3.39 3.56
C TRP A 42 15.75 -2.55 4.17
N LEU A 43 15.39 -1.62 5.05
CA LEU A 43 16.29 -0.71 5.73
C LEU A 43 16.11 -0.89 7.24
N ASP A 44 17.21 -0.83 7.99
CA ASP A 44 17.15 -0.92 9.44
C ASP A 44 16.52 0.34 10.05
N GLU A 45 16.88 1.52 9.53
CA GLU A 45 16.37 2.79 10.01
C GLU A 45 15.09 3.20 9.27
N ASN A 46 14.02 3.44 10.02
CA ASN A 46 12.70 3.85 9.49
C ASN A 46 12.13 2.90 8.41
N GLY A 47 12.61 1.66 8.36
CA GLY A 47 12.07 0.65 7.47
C GLY A 47 10.75 0.10 8.01
N HIS A 48 9.78 -0.03 7.11
CA HIS A 48 8.50 -0.64 7.40
C HIS A 48 8.36 -1.99 6.68
N SER A 49 7.51 -2.87 7.22
CA SER A 49 7.17 -4.16 6.61
C SER A 49 5.77 -4.57 7.06
N GLY A 50 4.77 -3.83 6.59
CA GLY A 50 3.39 -4.05 6.99
C GLY A 50 2.84 -5.40 6.49
N ALA A 51 2.00 -6.05 7.30
CA ALA A 51 1.34 -7.29 6.93
C ALA A 51 0.29 -7.06 5.83
N VAL A 52 0.68 -7.24 4.56
CA VAL A 52 -0.09 -6.82 3.38
C VAL A 52 -1.47 -7.49 3.30
N TRP A 53 -1.61 -8.76 3.71
CA TRP A 53 -2.89 -9.47 3.63
C TRP A 53 -3.96 -8.89 4.55
N SER A 54 -3.60 -8.58 5.80
CA SER A 54 -4.51 -7.92 6.74
C SER A 54 -4.81 -6.49 6.29
N TRP A 55 -3.80 -5.79 5.76
CA TRP A 55 -3.96 -4.43 5.25
C TRP A 55 -4.87 -4.36 4.02
N LEU A 56 -4.77 -5.32 3.07
CA LEU A 56 -5.66 -5.39 1.91
C LEU A 56 -7.13 -5.51 2.32
N GLY A 57 -7.44 -6.29 3.37
CA GLY A 57 -8.81 -6.35 3.90
C GLY A 57 -9.32 -4.99 4.38
N ALA A 58 -8.47 -4.18 5.02
CA ALA A 58 -8.81 -2.82 5.42
C ALA A 58 -8.89 -1.86 4.22
N ALA A 59 -7.96 -1.95 3.27
CA ALA A 59 -7.90 -1.10 2.08
C ALA A 59 -9.10 -1.33 1.13
N MET A 60 -9.63 -2.55 1.06
CA MET A 60 -10.80 -2.88 0.24
C MET A 60 -12.15 -2.58 0.92
N GLN A 61 -12.15 -2.39 2.25
CA GLN A 61 -13.32 -1.90 2.98
C GLN A 61 -13.40 -0.37 2.94
N ALA A 62 -12.23 0.28 2.97
CA ALA A 62 -12.01 1.72 3.03
C ALA A 62 -12.64 2.49 1.88
#